data_AF-A0A380EI05-F1
#
_entry.id   AF-A0A380EI05-F1
#
_cell.length_a   1.000
_cell.length_b   1.000
_cell.length_c   1.000
_cell.angle_alpha   90.00
_cell.angle_beta   90.00
_cell.angle_gamma   90.00
#
_symmetry.space_group_name_H-M   'P 1'
#
loop_
_entity.id
_entity.type
_entity.pdbx_description
1 polymer ?
#
loop_
_entity_poly.entity_id
_entity_poly.type
_entity_poly.pdbx_seq_one_letter_code
_entity_poly.pdbx_strand_id
1 'polypeptide(L)'
;MFIGSSPSSVGGGIRTTTFAILILFLINFSNNADKTSIKVYNREVHIMDIQRSFAVFTMATILTFLGMLIISATENGKLTFLQVFF
;
A
#
# COMPACT_ATOMS: atom_id res chain seq x y z
N MET A 1 8.76 -5.39 6.71
CA MET A 1 8.80 -4.96 5.28
C MET A 1 7.41 -4.56 4.82
N PHE A 2 7.26 -3.36 4.24
CA PHE A 2 5.95 -2.79 3.87
C PHE A 2 5.53 -3.10 2.43
N ILE A 3 6.42 -2.81 1.46
CA ILE A 3 6.23 -3.16 0.05
C ILE A 3 6.89 -4.52 -0.19
N GLY A 4 6.11 -5.43 -0.76
CA GLY A 4 6.39 -6.85 -0.88
C GLY A 4 6.77 -7.30 -2.29
N SER A 5 6.50 -8.57 -2.53
CA SER A 5 6.92 -9.31 -3.72
C SER A 5 6.14 -8.98 -5.01
N SER A 6 6.68 -9.45 -6.15
CA SER A 6 6.10 -9.35 -7.49
C SER A 6 4.75 -10.06 -7.62
N PRO A 7 3.92 -9.72 -8.63
CA PRO A 7 2.65 -10.42 -8.86
C PRO A 7 2.88 -11.93 -8.98
N SER A 8 2.01 -12.71 -8.35
CA SER A 8 2.09 -14.18 -8.24
C SER A 8 3.12 -14.77 -7.28
N SER A 9 3.82 -13.96 -6.47
CA SER A 9 4.75 -14.46 -5.45
C SER A 9 4.08 -14.76 -4.09
N VAL A 10 4.79 -15.54 -3.27
CA VAL A 10 4.47 -15.92 -1.88
C VAL A 10 5.24 -15.09 -0.84
N GLY A 11 6.06 -14.13 -1.27
CA GLY A 11 6.77 -13.23 -0.35
C GLY A 11 5.83 -12.26 0.36
N GLY A 12 6.09 -11.96 1.63
CA GLY A 12 5.26 -11.09 2.47
C GLY A 12 5.23 -9.61 2.05
N GLY A 13 4.36 -8.82 2.71
CA GLY A 13 4.15 -7.40 2.43
C GLY A 13 3.08 -7.11 1.36
N ILE A 14 2.85 -5.83 1.05
CA ILE A 14 1.90 -5.41 0.01
C ILE A 14 2.49 -5.70 -1.37
N ARG A 15 1.79 -6.45 -2.22
CA ARG A 15 2.26 -6.78 -3.57
C ARG A 15 2.58 -5.53 -4.40
N THR A 16 3.61 -5.61 -5.24
CA THR A 16 4.03 -4.48 -6.08
C THR A 16 2.93 -4.00 -7.02
N THR A 17 2.04 -4.89 -7.46
CA THR A 17 0.88 -4.52 -8.29
C THR A 17 -0.13 -3.65 -7.55
N THR A 18 -0.40 -3.95 -6.27
CA THR A 18 -1.29 -3.17 -5.42
C THR A 18 -0.74 -1.75 -5.23
N PHE A 19 0.57 -1.66 -4.99
CA PHE A 19 1.27 -0.38 -4.88
C PHE A 19 1.27 0.40 -6.21
N ALA A 20 1.52 -0.27 -7.34
CA ALA A 20 1.49 0.35 -8.66
C ALA A 20 0.11 0.91 -9.04
N ILE A 21 -0.96 0.17 -8.77
CA ILE A 21 -2.35 0.63 -9.02
C ILE A 21 -2.64 1.91 -8.22
N LEU A 22 -2.18 2.00 -6.96
CA LEU A 22 -2.39 3.18 -6.12
C LEU A 22 -1.62 4.41 -6.62
N ILE A 23 -0.38 4.24 -7.07
CA ILE A 23 0.39 5.32 -7.69
C ILE A 23 -0.30 5.80 -8.96
N LEU A 24 -0.73 4.87 -9.81
CA LEU A 24 -1.43 5.19 -11.04
C LEU A 24 -2.76 5.88 -10.76
N PHE A 25 -3.49 5.47 -9.72
CA PHE A 25 -4.69 6.15 -9.25
C PHE A 25 -4.35 7.59 -8.85
N LEU A 26 -3.33 7.80 -8.04
CA LEU A 26 -2.95 9.13 -7.55
C LEU A 26 -2.51 10.07 -8.69
N ILE A 27 -1.77 9.56 -9.68
CA ILE A 27 -1.36 10.33 -10.88
C ILE A 27 -2.55 10.66 -11.77
N ASN A 28 -3.48 9.72 -11.98
CA ASN A 28 -4.65 9.93 -12.84
C ASN A 28 -5.76 10.75 -12.15
N PHE A 29 -5.76 10.82 -10.81
CA PHE A 29 -6.75 11.55 -10.02
C PHE A 29 -6.75 13.07 -10.30
N SER A 30 -5.66 13.61 -10.86
CA SER A 30 -5.44 15.06 -10.91
C SER A 30 -6.15 15.84 -12.03
N ASN A 31 -6.74 15.23 -13.07
CA ASN A 31 -7.06 16.02 -14.28
C ASN A 31 -8.39 15.79 -15.01
N ASN A 32 -9.24 14.82 -14.66
CA ASN A 32 -10.57 14.72 -15.29
C ASN A 32 -11.55 13.97 -14.38
N ALA A 33 -12.48 14.70 -13.75
CA ALA A 33 -13.56 14.13 -12.94
C ALA A 33 -14.45 13.13 -13.73
N ASP A 34 -14.47 13.24 -15.06
CA ASP A 34 -15.29 12.40 -15.94
C ASP A 34 -14.60 11.12 -16.44
N LYS A 35 -13.30 10.93 -16.15
CA LYS A 35 -12.55 9.71 -16.51
C LYS A 35 -12.17 8.95 -15.24
N THR A 36 -13.15 8.29 -14.64
CA THR A 36 -12.95 7.34 -13.53
C THR A 36 -12.14 6.10 -13.93
N SER A 37 -11.94 5.89 -15.23
CA SER A 37 -11.15 4.82 -15.82
C SER A 37 -9.65 5.14 -15.79
N ILE A 38 -8.87 4.49 -14.91
CA ILE A 38 -7.40 4.51 -15.02
C ILE A 38 -7.03 3.64 -16.23
N LYS A 39 -6.37 4.22 -17.24
CA LYS A 39 -5.88 3.47 -18.40
C LYS A 39 -4.36 3.31 -18.36
N VAL A 40 -3.90 2.08 -18.50
CA VAL A 40 -2.50 1.68 -18.46
C VAL A 40 -2.24 0.76 -19.64
N TYR A 41 -1.23 1.04 -20.47
CA TYR A 41 -0.94 0.26 -21.70
C TYR A 41 -2.17 0.02 -22.59
N ASN A 42 -3.03 1.04 -22.74
CA ASN A 42 -4.28 0.95 -23.50
C ASN A 42 -5.34 -0.03 -22.92
N ARG A 43 -5.18 -0.46 -21.65
CA ARG A 43 -6.16 -1.26 -20.91
C ARG A 43 -6.69 -0.47 -19.71
N GLU A 44 -7.96 -0.66 -19.38
CA GLU A 44 -8.60 -0.02 -18.24
C GLU A 44 -8.48 -0.89 -16.99
N VAL A 45 -8.10 -0.28 -15.86
CA VAL A 45 -8.10 -0.93 -14.55
C VAL A 45 -9.51 -0.89 -14.00
N HIS A 46 -10.04 -2.05 -13.63
CA HIS A 46 -11.39 -2.15 -13.10
C HIS A 46 -11.51 -1.41 -11.75
N ILE A 47 -12.60 -0.66 -11.55
CA ILE A 47 -12.82 0.13 -10.34
C ILE A 47 -12.76 -0.72 -9.06
N MET A 48 -13.21 -1.97 -9.13
CA MET A 48 -13.12 -2.91 -8.00
C MET A 48 -11.68 -3.24 -7.61
N ASP A 49 -10.74 -3.29 -8.56
CA ASP A 49 -9.34 -3.58 -8.27
C ASP A 49 -8.65 -2.38 -7.61
N ILE A 50 -9.06 -1.16 -7.97
CA ILE A 50 -8.62 0.08 -7.32
C ILE A 50 -9.10 0.09 -5.86
N GLN A 51 -10.40 -0.15 -5.63
CA GLN A 51 -10.98 -0.19 -4.29
C GLN A 51 -10.36 -1.27 -3.41
N ARG A 52 -10.17 -2.48 -3.95
CA ARG A 52 -9.48 -3.57 -3.24
C ARG A 52 -8.04 -3.19 -2.91
N SER A 53 -7.33 -2.58 -3.87
CA SER A 53 -5.95 -2.17 -3.64
C SER A 53 -5.83 -1.11 -2.55
N PHE A 54 -6.78 -0.17 -2.53
CA PHE A 54 -6.88 0.84 -1.47
C PHE A 54 -7.19 0.21 -0.11
N ALA A 55 -8.17 -0.68 -0.02
CA ALA A 55 -8.53 -1.36 1.22
C ALA A 55 -7.34 -2.13 1.83
N VAL A 56 -6.61 -2.88 0.99
CA VAL A 56 -5.41 -3.63 1.43
C VAL A 56 -4.31 -2.69 1.91
N PHE A 57 -4.07 -1.58 1.20
CA PHE A 57 -3.06 -0.60 1.60
C PHE A 57 -3.39 0.09 2.92
N THR A 58 -4.64 0.52 3.11
CA THR A 58 -5.10 1.11 4.36
C THR A 58 -4.97 0.13 5.53
N MET A 59 -5.42 -1.12 5.34
CA MET A 59 -5.31 -2.16 6.36
C MET A 59 -3.85 -2.43 6.74
N ALA A 60 -2.96 -2.58 5.75
CA ALA A 60 -1.55 -2.81 5.99
C ALA A 60 -0.89 -1.64 6.72
N THR A 61 -1.21 -0.39 6.34
CA THR A 61 -0.71 0.83 7.00
C THR A 61 -1.10 0.84 8.47
N ILE A 62 -2.40 0.64 8.77
CA ILE A 62 -2.92 0.62 10.14
C ILE A 62 -2.24 -0.48 10.96
N LEU A 63 -2.14 -1.70 10.41
CA LEU A 63 -1.55 -2.83 11.12
C LEU A 63 -0.08 -2.57 11.47
N THR A 64 0.71 -2.08 10.52
CA THR A 64 2.13 -1.79 10.76
C THR A 64 2.35 -0.62 11.71
N PHE A 65 1.49 0.40 11.63
CA PHE A 65 1.57 1.58 12.49
C PHE A 65 1.20 1.25 13.93
N LEU A 66 0.11 0.48 14.14
CA LEU A 66 -0.29 0.01 15.46
C LEU A 66 0.77 -0.91 16.06
N GLY A 67 1.32 -1.85 15.28
CA GLY A 67 2.40 -2.73 15.73
C GLY A 67 3.64 -1.94 16.18
N MET A 68 4.05 -0.95 15.38
CA MET A 68 5.15 -0.04 15.73
C MET A 68 4.87 0.72 17.04
N LEU A 69 3.66 1.27 17.21
CA LEU A 69 3.30 2.01 18.43
C LEU A 69 3.33 1.10 19.67
N ILE A 70 2.79 -0.12 19.57
CA ILE A 70 2.77 -1.08 20.68
C ILE A 70 4.20 -1.46 21.09
N ILE A 71 5.07 -1.77 20.12
CA ILE A 71 6.46 -2.14 20.40
C ILE A 71 7.21 -0.96 21.01
N SER A 72 7.05 0.23 20.44
CA SER A 72 7.69 1.46 20.94
C SER A 72 7.26 1.79 22.38
N ALA A 73 5.99 1.60 22.72
CA ALA A 73 5.47 1.81 24.07
C ALA A 73 5.95 0.73 25.06
N THR A 74 6.13 -0.51 24.62
CA THR A 74 6.53 -1.62 25.49
C THR A 74 8.02 -1.59 25.82
N GLU A 75 8.85 -1.22 24.84
CA GLU A 75 10.33 -1.27 24.96
C GLU A 75 10.94 -0.01 25.61
N ASN A 76 10.13 0.97 26.05
CA ASN A 76 10.55 2.14 26.84
C ASN A 76 11.85 2.83 26.34
N GLY A 77 12.01 2.95 25.02
CA GLY A 77 13.15 3.64 24.41
C GLY A 77 14.46 2.85 24.35
N LYS A 78 14.47 1.54 24.64
CA LYS A 78 15.67 0.70 24.44
C LYS A 78 16.00 0.46 22.97
N LEU A 79 14.98 0.44 22.12
CA LEU A 79 15.11 0.27 20.67
C LEU A 79 14.96 1.62 19.97
N THR A 80 15.85 1.88 19.02
CA THR A 80 15.73 3.05 18.14
C THR A 80 14.51 2.86 17.22
N PHE A 81 13.82 3.94 16.85
CA PHE A 81 12.68 3.92 15.93
C PHE A 81 12.96 3.10 14.65
N LEU A 82 14.17 3.24 14.10
CA LEU A 82 14.58 2.51 12.90
C LEU A 82 14.59 0.98 13.11
N GLN A 83 14.97 0.51 14.31
CA GLN A 83 14.93 -0.93 14.66
C GLN A 83 13.52 -1.45 14.91
N VAL A 84 12.59 -0.58 15.31
CA VAL A 84 11.18 -0.97 15.47
C VAL A 84 10.49 -1.06 14.11
N PHE A 85 10.94 -0.28 13.14
CA PHE A 85 10.35 -0.24 11.80
C PHE A 85 10.88 -1.34 10.84
N PHE A 86 12.16 -1.71 10.96
CA PHE A 86 12.82 -2.71 10.10
C PHE A 86 12.80 -4.11 10.71
#